data_AF-A0A834A9H5-F1
#
_entry.id   AF-A0A834A9H5-F1
#
_cell.length_a   1.000
_cell.length_b   1.000
_cell.length_c   1.000
_cell.angle_alpha   90.00
_cell.angle_beta   90.00
_cell.angle_gamma   90.00
#
_symmetry.space_group_name_H-M   'P 1'
#
loop_
_entity.id
_entity.type
_entity.pdbx_description
1 polymer ?
#
loop_
_entity_poly.entity_id
_entity_poly.type
_entity_poly.pdbx_seq_one_letter_code
_entity_poly.pdbx_strand_id
1 'polypeptide(L)'
;MHLTLLSGFFFSATPKIISKAKSIEVEKKNNLSLVPLNHQEPITSVQIWLASGKRIVQKFNMSHRISHIKDFIEKYQGSPRSPPFSLATALPFLRSLDETLTLEEARLQNAVIIQRLQKTTEPFRELS
;
A
#
# COMPACT_ATOMS: atom_id res chain seq x y z
N MET A 1 -7.59 -61.23 -36.56
CA MET A 1 -7.93 -59.84 -36.91
C MET A 1 -7.30 -58.92 -35.88
N HIS A 2 -6.58 -57.93 -36.37
CA HIS A 2 -5.71 -57.01 -35.67
C HIS A 2 -6.47 -55.71 -35.36
N LEU A 3 -6.47 -55.22 -34.12
CA LEU A 3 -6.25 -53.79 -33.80
C LEU A 3 -6.09 -53.52 -32.28
N THR A 4 -5.07 -52.73 -31.98
CA THR A 4 -4.61 -52.16 -30.71
C THR A 4 -5.41 -50.92 -30.30
N LEU A 5 -5.56 -50.64 -29.00
CA LEU A 5 -5.06 -49.42 -28.29
C LEU A 5 -5.77 -49.16 -26.95
N LEU A 6 -4.98 -49.31 -25.88
CA LEU A 6 -4.71 -48.37 -24.79
C LEU A 6 -5.74 -47.24 -24.50
N SER A 7 -6.23 -47.19 -23.27
CA SER A 7 -6.26 -45.92 -22.50
C SER A 7 -6.49 -46.21 -21.01
N GLY A 8 -5.42 -46.06 -20.23
CA GLY A 8 -5.51 -45.92 -18.78
C GLY A 8 -6.07 -44.55 -18.43
N PHE A 9 -7.06 -44.52 -17.55
CA PHE A 9 -7.55 -43.28 -16.97
C PHE A 9 -6.51 -42.71 -16.00
N PHE A 10 -5.85 -41.62 -16.44
CA PHE A 10 -5.32 -40.57 -15.56
C PHE A 10 -6.50 -40.00 -14.74
N PHE A 11 -6.38 -39.58 -13.49
CA PHE A 11 -5.58 -38.44 -13.02
C PHE A 11 -5.32 -38.56 -11.50
N SER A 12 -4.06 -38.69 -11.10
CA SER A 12 -3.62 -38.27 -9.76
C SER A 12 -3.33 -36.77 -9.82
N ALA A 13 -4.29 -35.96 -9.40
CA ALA A 13 -4.11 -34.51 -9.30
C ALA A 13 -3.48 -34.18 -7.94
N THR A 14 -2.15 -34.27 -7.87
CA THR A 14 -1.37 -33.52 -6.88
C THR A 14 -1.31 -32.06 -7.33
N PRO A 15 -1.76 -31.07 -6.54
CA PRO A 15 -1.49 -29.68 -6.88
C PRO A 15 -0.02 -29.37 -6.55
N LYS A 16 0.84 -29.39 -7.56
CA LYS A 16 2.09 -28.61 -7.53
C LYS A 16 1.73 -27.14 -7.77
N ILE A 17 1.54 -26.38 -6.71
CA ILE A 17 1.42 -24.91 -6.80
C ILE A 17 2.84 -24.35 -6.81
N ILE A 18 3.41 -24.18 -8.01
CA ILE A 18 4.62 -23.37 -8.20
C ILE A 18 4.39 -22.41 -9.36
N SER A 19 4.64 -21.12 -9.05
CA SER A 19 4.92 -20.01 -9.95
C SER A 19 3.80 -19.46 -10.84
N LYS A 20 3.20 -18.36 -10.39
CA LYS A 20 3.22 -17.11 -11.17
C LYS A 20 2.89 -15.94 -10.23
N ALA A 21 3.92 -15.20 -9.80
CA ALA A 21 3.72 -13.82 -9.40
C ALA A 21 3.09 -13.12 -10.61
N LYS A 22 1.78 -12.87 -10.57
CA LYS A 22 1.11 -12.01 -11.52
C LYS A 22 1.47 -10.58 -11.15
N SER A 23 2.71 -10.20 -11.47
CA SER A 23 2.99 -8.86 -11.94
C SER A 23 2.08 -8.64 -13.15
N ILE A 24 1.16 -7.70 -13.02
CA ILE A 24 0.69 -6.72 -14.01
C ILE A 24 -0.49 -6.05 -13.30
N GLU A 25 -0.21 -5.00 -12.54
CA GLU A 25 -1.09 -3.84 -12.53
C GLU A 25 -0.32 -2.71 -13.19
N VAL A 26 -0.92 -2.24 -14.27
CA VAL A 26 -0.47 -1.15 -15.12
C VAL A 26 -0.45 0.14 -14.30
N GLU A 27 0.71 0.54 -13.78
CA GLU A 27 0.91 1.93 -13.34
C GLU A 27 1.46 2.77 -14.48
N LYS A 28 0.49 3.20 -15.29
CA LYS A 28 0.48 4.40 -16.10
C LYS A 28 1.34 5.51 -15.48
N LYS A 29 2.52 5.73 -16.08
CA LYS A 29 3.30 6.97 -16.20
C LYS A 29 2.73 8.17 -15.42
N ASN A 30 2.90 8.14 -14.11
CA ASN A 30 2.91 9.35 -13.29
C ASN A 30 4.34 9.42 -12.77
N ASN A 31 5.05 10.52 -13.04
CA ASN A 31 6.37 10.78 -12.48
C ASN A 31 6.21 11.09 -10.98
N LEU A 32 5.75 10.10 -10.22
CA LEU A 32 5.56 10.19 -8.78
C LEU A 32 6.92 9.94 -8.17
N SER A 33 7.31 10.80 -7.24
CA SER A 33 8.53 10.68 -6.45
C SER A 33 8.67 9.24 -5.95
N LEU A 34 9.48 8.42 -6.61
CA LEU A 34 9.69 7.04 -6.22
C LEU A 34 10.51 7.07 -4.94
N VAL A 35 9.99 6.46 -3.87
CA VAL A 35 10.79 6.28 -2.64
C VAL A 35 11.93 5.31 -2.99
N PRO A 36 13.20 5.63 -2.66
CA PRO A 36 14.33 4.75 -2.94
C PRO A 36 14.10 3.38 -2.31
N LEU A 37 14.31 2.30 -3.08
CA LEU A 37 14.12 0.94 -2.59
C LEU A 37 15.46 0.22 -2.49
N ASN A 38 15.70 -0.42 -1.36
CA ASN A 38 16.77 -1.39 -1.19
C ASN A 38 16.26 -2.80 -1.50
N HIS A 39 16.78 -3.45 -2.54
CA HIS A 39 16.37 -4.80 -2.93
C HIS A 39 16.86 -5.90 -1.98
N GLN A 40 17.77 -5.58 -1.06
CA GLN A 40 18.26 -6.51 -0.05
C GLN A 40 17.36 -6.58 1.19
N GLU A 41 16.45 -5.62 1.34
CA GLU A 41 15.51 -5.56 2.45
C GLU A 41 14.12 -6.02 2.03
N PRO A 42 13.29 -6.52 2.96
CA PRO A 42 11.92 -6.87 2.66
C PRO A 42 11.13 -5.68 2.11
N ILE A 43 10.48 -5.87 0.96
CA ILE A 43 9.63 -4.87 0.31
C ILE A 43 8.16 -5.21 0.55
N THR A 44 7.37 -4.21 0.90
CA THR A 44 5.91 -4.28 1.05
C THR A 44 5.22 -3.39 0.02
N SER A 45 3.97 -3.71 -0.32
CA SER A 45 3.12 -2.82 -1.11
C SER A 45 2.11 -2.14 -0.18
N VAL A 46 2.14 -0.82 -0.08
CA VAL A 46 1.19 -0.06 0.73
C VAL A 46 0.15 0.58 -0.18
N GLN A 47 -1.13 0.37 0.15
CA GLN A 47 -2.23 1.04 -0.53
C GLN A 47 -2.58 2.31 0.23
N ILE A 48 -2.45 3.45 -0.43
CA ILE A 48 -2.70 4.76 0.17
C ILE A 48 -4.01 5.31 -0.39
N TRP A 49 -4.95 5.56 0.51
CA TRP A 49 -6.24 6.18 0.22
C TRP A 49 -6.13 7.65 0.60
N LEU A 50 -6.07 8.51 -0.42
CA LEU A 50 -6.01 9.95 -0.23
C LEU A 50 -7.39 10.48 0.18
N ALA A 51 -7.38 11.60 0.90
CA ALA A 51 -8.62 12.31 1.27
C ALA A 51 -9.37 12.85 0.04
N SER A 52 -8.68 12.99 -1.09
CA SER A 52 -9.28 13.33 -2.40
C SER A 52 -10.11 12.19 -3.00
N GLY A 53 -10.11 11.00 -2.40
CA GLY A 53 -10.76 9.79 -2.93
C GLY A 53 -9.91 9.00 -3.91
N LYS A 54 -8.71 9.48 -4.26
CA LYS A 54 -7.76 8.74 -5.10
C LYS A 54 -7.05 7.65 -4.29
N ARG A 55 -6.84 6.49 -4.92
CA ARG A 55 -6.02 5.39 -4.38
C ARG A 55 -4.69 5.32 -5.12
N ILE A 56 -3.61 5.15 -4.37
CA ILE A 56 -2.25 4.96 -4.88
C ILE A 56 -1.69 3.67 -4.30
N VAL A 57 -0.92 2.91 -5.07
CA VAL A 57 -0.21 1.73 -4.56
C VAL A 57 1.29 2.02 -4.66
N GLN A 58 1.95 2.17 -3.52
CA GLN A 58 3.38 2.48 -3.49
C GLN A 58 4.13 1.39 -2.73
N LYS A 59 5.27 0.97 -3.28
CA LYS A 59 6.17 0.01 -2.64
C LYS A 59 7.12 0.73 -1.70
N PHE A 60 7.40 0.11 -0.56
CA PHE A 60 8.33 0.59 0.46
C PHE A 60 9.14 -0.59 1.02
N ASN A 61 10.33 -0.32 1.55
CA ASN A 61 11.00 -1.27 2.44
C ASN A 61 10.33 -1.28 3.82
N MET A 62 10.36 -2.42 4.51
CA MET A 62 9.80 -2.55 5.87
C MET A 62 10.52 -1.65 6.90
N SER A 63 11.77 -1.31 6.64
CA SER A 63 12.60 -0.39 7.43
C SER A 63 12.22 1.08 7.30
N HIS A 64 11.45 1.45 6.27
CA HIS A 64 11.01 2.83 6.10
C HIS A 64 10.10 3.26 7.24
N ARG A 65 10.08 4.56 7.52
CA ARG A 65 9.20 5.17 8.52
C ARG A 65 7.88 5.61 7.91
N ILE A 66 6.86 5.73 8.76
CA ILE A 66 5.57 6.29 8.39
C ILE A 66 5.71 7.75 7.92
N SER A 67 6.68 8.51 8.45
CA SER A 67 7.05 9.84 7.92
C SER A 67 7.36 9.82 6.42
N HIS A 68 8.07 8.80 5.90
CA HIS A 68 8.35 8.70 4.47
C HIS A 68 7.09 8.52 3.62
N ILE A 69 6.04 7.90 4.16
CA ILE A 69 4.74 7.78 3.49
C ILE A 69 4.07 9.15 3.41
N LYS A 70 4.14 9.93 4.49
CA LYS A 70 3.63 11.30 4.53
C LYS A 70 4.35 12.20 3.54
N ASP A 71 5.69 12.16 3.51
CA ASP A 71 6.51 12.89 2.54
C ASP A 71 6.16 12.51 1.11
N PHE A 72 5.93 11.22 0.84
CA PHE A 72 5.48 10.74 -0.46
C PHE A 72 4.13 11.36 -0.85
N ILE A 73 3.16 11.40 0.07
CA ILE A 73 1.83 11.98 -0.16
C ILE A 73 1.90 13.49 -0.39
N GLU A 74 2.75 14.22 0.34
CA GLU A 74 2.98 15.66 0.15
C GLU A 74 3.59 15.95 -1.23
N LYS A 75 4.64 15.22 -1.60
CA LYS A 75 5.26 15.31 -2.93
C LYS A 75 4.29 14.92 -4.05
N TYR A 76 3.47 13.88 -3.84
CA TYR A 76 2.46 13.43 -4.79
C TYR A 76 1.41 14.52 -5.05
N GLN A 77 0.96 15.22 -4.00
CA GLN A 77 -0.05 16.27 -4.15
C GLN A 77 0.51 17.54 -4.79
N GLY A 78 1.82 17.78 -4.72
CA GLY A 78 2.49 18.91 -5.37
C GLY A 78 2.00 20.29 -4.91
N SER A 79 1.22 20.36 -3.84
CA SER A 79 0.62 21.59 -3.34
C SER A 79 1.37 22.05 -2.09
N PRO A 80 1.98 23.24 -2.09
CA PRO A 80 2.62 23.80 -0.89
C PRO A 80 1.63 24.19 0.23
N ARG A 81 0.32 24.01 -0.01
CA ARG A 81 -0.77 24.40 0.90
C ARG A 81 -1.70 23.24 1.22
N SER A 82 -1.24 21.99 1.12
CA SER A 82 -2.02 20.85 1.59
C SER A 82 -2.37 21.03 3.08
N PRO A 83 -3.66 20.89 3.46
CA PRO A 83 -4.06 20.96 4.86
C PRO A 83 -3.31 19.94 5.70
N PRO A 84 -3.06 20.20 6.99
CA PRO A 84 -2.45 19.22 7.87
C PRO A 84 -3.31 17.94 7.87
N PHE A 85 -2.65 16.80 7.76
CA PHE A 85 -3.30 15.49 7.73
C PHE A 85 -2.54 14.51 8.60
N SER A 86 -3.26 13.48 9.03
CA SER A 86 -2.71 12.34 9.77
C SER A 86 -2.92 11.07 8.95
N LEU A 87 -2.09 10.06 9.19
CA LEU A 87 -2.20 8.76 8.55
C LEU A 87 -2.90 7.80 9.51
N ALA A 88 -3.77 6.94 8.99
CA ALA A 88 -4.44 5.89 9.74
C ALA A 88 -4.40 4.57 8.99
N THR A 89 -4.31 3.44 9.70
CA THR A 89 -4.46 2.11 9.10
C THR A 89 -5.92 1.67 9.13
N ALA A 90 -6.38 0.95 8.10
CA ALA A 90 -7.75 0.44 8.03
C ALA A 90 -7.97 -0.90 8.77
N LEU A 91 -6.90 -1.63 9.12
CA LEU A 91 -7.00 -3.00 9.62
C LEU A 91 -6.17 -3.23 10.91
N PRO A 92 -6.65 -4.07 11.84
CA PRO A 92 -8.04 -4.55 12.01
C PRO A 92 -8.98 -3.47 12.58
N PHE A 93 -8.43 -2.36 13.07
CA PHE A 93 -9.18 -1.21 13.57
C PHE A 93 -8.60 0.07 12.98
N LEU A 94 -9.45 1.08 12.78
CA LEU A 94 -9.01 2.41 12.36
C LEU A 94 -8.16 3.04 13.47
N ARG A 95 -6.83 2.98 13.31
CA ARG A 95 -5.85 3.53 14.26
C ARG A 95 -5.01 4.60 13.59
N SER A 96 -4.78 5.72 14.29
CA SER A 96 -3.80 6.73 13.88
C SER A 96 -2.39 6.15 13.94
N LEU A 97 -1.60 6.39 12.91
CA LEU A 97 -0.22 5.94 12.80
C LEU A 97 0.72 7.02 13.36
N ASP A 98 1.73 6.57 14.10
CA ASP A 98 2.81 7.43 14.59
C ASP A 98 3.89 7.54 13.53
N GLU A 99 4.23 8.77 13.14
CA GLU A 99 5.20 9.08 12.07
C GLU A 99 6.63 8.62 12.41
N THR A 100 6.92 8.39 13.70
CA THR A 100 8.23 7.93 14.17
C THR A 100 8.45 6.44 13.94
N LEU A 101 7.39 5.63 13.83
CA LEU A 101 7.49 4.19 13.71
C LEU A 101 7.84 3.75 12.27
N THR A 102 8.53 2.62 12.18
CA THR A 102 8.76 1.92 10.92
C THR A 102 7.51 1.17 10.44
N LEU A 103 7.47 0.84 9.15
CA LEU A 103 6.39 0.03 8.59
C LEU A 103 6.34 -1.37 9.23
N GLU A 104 7.49 -1.91 9.65
CA GLU A 104 7.57 -3.16 10.39
C GLU A 104 6.94 -3.05 11.78
N GLU A 105 7.35 -2.07 12.58
CA GLU A 105 6.84 -1.83 13.95
C GLU A 105 5.34 -1.54 13.95
N ALA A 106 4.87 -0.80 12.95
CA ALA A 106 3.46 -0.49 12.75
C ALA A 106 2.66 -1.64 12.08
N ARG A 107 3.32 -2.76 11.74
CA ARG A 107 2.73 -3.94 11.08
C ARG A 107 2.00 -3.61 9.78
N LEU A 108 2.58 -2.74 8.96
CA LEU A 108 2.02 -2.24 7.71
C LEU A 108 2.39 -3.10 6.49
N GLN A 109 2.43 -4.43 6.66
CA GLN A 109 2.70 -5.35 5.56
C GLN A 109 1.44 -5.50 4.69
N ASN A 110 1.56 -5.19 3.39
CA ASN A 110 0.45 -5.19 2.44
C ASN A 110 -0.77 -4.40 2.94
N ALA A 111 -0.52 -3.34 3.72
CA ALA A 111 -1.54 -2.64 4.46
C ALA A 111 -2.21 -1.52 3.66
N VAL A 112 -3.39 -1.13 4.15
CA VAL A 112 -4.15 0.02 3.66
C VAL A 112 -3.98 1.17 4.62
N ILE A 113 -3.45 2.28 4.13
CA ILE A 113 -3.29 3.54 4.85
C ILE A 113 -4.26 4.56 4.28
N ILE A 114 -4.92 5.29 5.18
CA ILE A 114 -5.90 6.31 4.88
C ILE A 114 -5.35 7.66 5.33
N GLN A 115 -5.35 8.62 4.42
CA GLN A 115 -5.09 10.02 4.71
C GLN A 115 -6.33 10.65 5.37
N ARG A 116 -6.17 11.21 6.56
CA ARG A 116 -7.24 11.92 7.28
C ARG A 116 -6.88 13.40 7.40
N LEU A 117 -7.66 14.28 6.79
CA LEU A 117 -7.48 15.72 6.96
C LEU A 117 -7.82 16.10 8.40
N GLN A 118 -6.94 16.85 9.05
CA GLN A 118 -7.24 17.42 10.36
C GLN A 118 -8.20 18.59 10.15
N LYS A 119 -9.37 18.53 10.79
CA LYS A 119 -10.25 19.70 10.85
C LYS A 119 -9.66 20.64 11.88
N THR A 120 -9.09 21.76 11.44
CA THR A 120 -8.78 22.87 12.33
C THR A 120 -10.11 23.33 12.93
N THR A 121 -10.41 22.85 14.14
CA THR A 121 -11.52 23.36 14.93
C THR A 121 -11.00 24.66 15.52
N GLU A 122 -11.17 25.75 14.78
CA GLU A 122 -11.05 27.07 15.39
C GLU A 122 -12.09 27.11 16.53
N PRO A 123 -11.68 27.31 17.80
CA PRO A 123 -12.66 27.57 18.84
C PRO A 123 -13.42 28.81 18.40
N PHE A 124 -14.72 28.65 18.16
CA PHE A 124 -15.62 29.75 17.80
C PHE A 124 -15.44 30.80 18.88
N ARG A 125 -14.66 31.84 18.59
CA ARG A 125 -14.42 32.94 19.52
C ARG A 125 -15.72 33.71 19.54
N GLU A 126 -16.59 33.35 20.50
CA GLU A 126 -17.75 34.16 20.84
C GLU A 126 -17.24 35.59 21.08
N LEU A 127 -17.63 36.48 20.18
CA LEU A 127 -17.44 37.91 20.37
C LEU A 127 -18.45 38.33 21.42
N SER A 128 -17.99 38.44 22.66
CA SER A 128 -18.65 39.17 23.74
C SER A 128 -18.35 40.66 23.66
#